data_AF-A0A954WB85-F1
#
_entry.id   AF-A0A954WB85-F1
#
_cell.length_a   1.000
_cell.length_b   1.000
_cell.length_c   1.000
_cell.angle_alpha   90.00
_cell.angle_beta   90.00
_cell.angle_gamma   90.00
#
_symmetry.space_group_name_H-M   'P 1'
#
loop_
_entity.id
_entity.type
_entity.pdbx_description
1 polymer ?
#
loop_
_entity_poly.entity_id
_entity_poly.type
_entity_poly.pdbx_seq_one_letter_code
_entity_poly.pdbx_strand_id
1 'polypeptide(L)'
;PNVSIDELLEIVPGPDFPTGGVICGRAGIRRGYHTGRGTIVVRARTKIEEHAKGRYRIVVSEIPYQQFRDRVVERIAALVHDDRIKGISGIRDESDLKEPVRLIIELKRDADPDVVLNQLYQYSPLQDSFSLIFLALVDGKPREMSFKQLLDEFLRHRATVIRRRTNFLLARARRRKHTIEGLLLALANIDE
;
A
#
# COMPACT_ATOMS: atom_id res chain seq x y z
N PRO A 1 3.03 18.86 -17.68
CA PRO A 1 2.89 19.72 -16.47
C PRO A 1 1.44 19.96 -16.03
N ASN A 2 0.50 20.12 -16.99
CA ASN A 2 -0.85 20.58 -16.70
C ASN A 2 -1.89 19.47 -16.45
N VAL A 3 -1.45 18.21 -16.28
CA VAL A 3 -2.34 17.10 -15.94
C VAL A 3 -3.14 17.44 -14.67
N SER A 4 -4.43 17.17 -14.70
CA SER A 4 -5.34 17.34 -13.56
C SER A 4 -5.19 16.19 -12.56
N ILE A 5 -5.70 16.39 -11.34
CA ILE A 5 -5.68 15.33 -10.33
C ILE A 5 -6.64 14.19 -10.71
N ASP A 6 -7.73 14.49 -11.41
CA ASP A 6 -8.68 13.47 -11.87
C ASP A 6 -8.06 12.57 -12.96
N GLU A 7 -7.32 13.13 -13.90
CA GLU A 7 -6.53 12.32 -14.87
C GLU A 7 -5.44 11.50 -14.17
N LEU A 8 -4.82 12.04 -13.11
CA LEU A 8 -3.87 11.28 -12.30
C LEU A 8 -4.52 10.12 -11.55
N LEU A 9 -5.79 10.23 -11.15
CA LEU A 9 -6.55 9.16 -10.51
C LEU A 9 -6.87 8.00 -11.48
N GLU A 10 -6.89 8.24 -12.79
CA GLU A 10 -7.04 7.17 -13.77
C GLU A 10 -5.75 6.32 -13.88
N ILE A 11 -4.59 6.96 -13.71
CA ILE A 11 -3.28 6.31 -13.77
C ILE A 11 -2.92 5.67 -12.41
N VAL A 12 -3.17 6.39 -11.32
CA VAL A 12 -2.92 5.96 -9.95
C VAL A 12 -4.24 5.99 -9.18
N PRO A 13 -5.02 4.89 -9.22
CA PRO A 13 -6.39 4.87 -8.70
C PRO A 13 -6.50 4.95 -7.18
N GLY A 14 -5.42 4.69 -6.46
CA GLY A 14 -5.37 4.71 -5.01
C GLY A 14 -4.15 3.99 -4.44
N PRO A 15 -4.09 3.86 -3.11
CA PRO A 15 -3.08 3.05 -2.43
C PRO A 15 -3.17 1.58 -2.82
N ASP A 16 -2.01 0.94 -2.95
CA ASP A 16 -1.88 -0.51 -3.11
C ASP A 16 -1.14 -1.05 -1.88
N PHE A 17 -1.86 -1.78 -1.02
CA PHE A 17 -1.31 -2.23 0.25
C PHE A 17 -0.62 -3.59 0.07
N PRO A 18 0.56 -3.81 0.67
CA PRO A 18 1.26 -5.08 0.57
C PRO A 18 0.51 -6.24 1.22
N THR A 19 -0.43 -5.95 2.13
CA THR A 19 -1.30 -6.93 2.78
C THR A 19 -2.56 -7.25 1.96
N GLY A 20 -2.74 -6.60 0.80
CA GLY A 20 -3.97 -6.65 0.02
C GLY A 20 -5.12 -5.94 0.74
N GLY A 21 -6.27 -6.60 0.75
CA GLY A 21 -7.53 -6.09 1.26
C GLY A 21 -8.37 -5.40 0.19
N VAL A 22 -9.47 -4.81 0.64
CA VAL A 22 -10.44 -4.14 -0.21
C VAL A 22 -10.66 -2.73 0.31
N ILE A 23 -10.38 -1.73 -0.51
CA ILE A 23 -10.70 -0.33 -0.18
C ILE A 23 -12.17 -0.07 -0.50
N CYS A 24 -12.93 0.39 0.51
CA CYS A 24 -14.35 0.68 0.36
C CYS A 24 -14.57 2.11 -0.13
N GLY A 25 -14.93 2.24 -1.41
CA GLY A 25 -15.24 3.52 -2.04
C GLY A 25 -14.01 4.33 -2.44
N ARG A 26 -14.23 5.40 -3.23
CA ARG A 26 -13.16 6.20 -3.83
C ARG A 26 -13.14 7.66 -3.36
N ALA A 27 -14.19 8.11 -2.68
CA ALA A 27 -14.33 9.50 -2.24
C ALA A 27 -13.19 9.94 -1.30
N GLY A 28 -12.76 9.05 -0.39
CA GLY A 28 -11.65 9.31 0.52
C GLY A 28 -10.31 9.47 -0.20
N ILE A 29 -10.06 8.63 -1.22
CA ILE A 29 -8.86 8.71 -2.06
C ILE A 29 -8.85 10.03 -2.84
N ARG A 30 -9.95 10.34 -3.54
CA ARG A 30 -10.06 11.56 -4.33
C ARG A 30 -9.82 12.79 -3.47
N ARG A 31 -10.46 12.86 -2.29
CA ARG A 31 -10.21 13.95 -1.32
C ARG A 31 -8.74 14.03 -0.94
N GLY A 32 -8.13 12.93 -0.53
CA GLY A 32 -6.71 12.87 -0.17
C GLY A 32 -5.79 13.34 -1.29
N TYR A 33 -6.09 13.00 -2.54
CA TYR A 33 -5.29 13.39 -3.68
C TYR A 33 -5.38 14.90 -3.97
N HIS A 34 -6.55 15.51 -3.78
CA HIS A 34 -6.73 16.95 -3.94
C HIS A 34 -6.15 17.78 -2.80
N THR A 35 -6.38 17.38 -1.55
CA THR A 35 -6.09 18.23 -0.39
C THR A 35 -4.78 17.86 0.30
N GLY A 36 -4.26 16.66 0.07
CA GLY A 36 -3.16 16.09 0.85
C GLY A 36 -3.63 15.31 2.09
N ARG A 37 -4.93 15.33 2.42
CA ARG A 37 -5.51 14.58 3.55
C ARG A 37 -6.81 13.89 3.19
N GLY A 38 -6.93 12.63 3.56
CA GLY A 38 -8.15 11.84 3.36
C GLY A 38 -8.22 10.67 4.31
N THR A 39 -9.41 10.10 4.45
CA THR A 39 -9.60 8.85 5.18
C THR A 39 -10.30 7.87 4.27
N ILE A 40 -9.77 6.65 4.21
CA ILE A 40 -10.33 5.55 3.44
C ILE A 40 -10.63 4.39 4.38
N VAL A 41 -11.61 3.56 4.03
CA VAL A 41 -11.91 2.34 4.78
C VAL A 41 -11.27 1.17 4.05
N VAL A 42 -10.53 0.34 4.79
CA VAL A 42 -9.87 -0.86 4.28
C VAL A 42 -10.47 -2.06 4.98
N ARG A 43 -10.89 -3.05 4.20
CA ARG A 43 -11.60 -4.24 4.66
C ARG A 43 -10.81 -5.49 4.30
N ALA A 44 -10.89 -6.49 5.16
CA ALA A 44 -10.36 -7.82 4.91
C ALA A 44 -11.06 -8.47 3.71
N ARG A 45 -10.31 -9.21 2.89
CA ARG A 45 -10.90 -10.06 1.86
C ARG A 45 -11.44 -11.32 2.51
N THR A 46 -12.73 -11.54 2.39
CA THR A 46 -13.42 -12.68 3.00
C THR A 46 -14.25 -13.43 1.97
N LYS A 47 -14.48 -14.72 2.26
CA LYS A 47 -15.37 -15.58 1.50
C LYS A 47 -16.23 -16.39 2.47
N ILE A 48 -17.53 -16.42 2.23
CA ILE A 48 -18.44 -17.31 2.96
C ILE A 48 -18.44 -18.65 2.23
N GLU A 49 -18.23 -19.73 2.98
CA GLU A 49 -18.26 -21.10 2.46
C GLU A 49 -19.23 -21.95 3.26
N GLU A 50 -19.98 -22.79 2.56
CA GLU A 50 -20.77 -23.83 3.21
C GLU A 50 -19.85 -24.95 3.71
N HIS A 51 -20.13 -25.43 4.91
CA HIS A 51 -19.42 -26.47 5.61
C HIS A 51 -20.38 -27.62 5.96
N ALA A 52 -19.82 -28.76 6.39
CA ALA A 52 -20.56 -29.98 6.69
C ALA A 52 -21.79 -29.74 7.59
N LYS A 53 -22.90 -30.41 7.24
CA LYS A 53 -24.19 -30.41 7.95
C LYS A 53 -24.90 -29.04 7.97
N GLY A 54 -24.78 -28.26 6.89
CA GLY A 54 -25.47 -26.97 6.73
C GLY A 54 -24.97 -25.90 7.69
N ARG A 55 -23.68 -25.94 8.04
CA ARG A 55 -23.01 -24.86 8.79
C ARG A 55 -22.27 -23.98 7.79
N TYR A 56 -22.05 -22.72 8.14
CA TYR A 56 -21.23 -21.83 7.34
C TYR A 56 -19.91 -21.53 8.04
N ARG A 57 -18.90 -21.17 7.25
CA ARG A 57 -17.64 -20.62 7.73
C ARG A 57 -17.27 -19.38 6.93
N ILE A 58 -16.63 -18.43 7.59
CA ILE A 58 -16.06 -17.25 6.96
C ILE A 58 -14.55 -17.49 6.87
N VAL A 59 -14.02 -17.51 5.65
CA VAL A 59 -12.59 -17.61 5.38
C VAL A 59 -12.05 -16.23 5.07
N VAL A 60 -11.08 -15.77 5.83
CA VAL A 60 -10.37 -14.51 5.62
C VAL A 60 -9.03 -14.81 4.94
N SER A 61 -8.80 -14.22 3.76
CA SER A 61 -7.58 -14.44 2.98
C SER A 61 -6.62 -13.25 2.99
N GLU A 62 -7.09 -12.05 3.34
CA GLU A 62 -6.30 -10.82 3.41
C GLU A 62 -6.82 -9.97 4.57
N ILE A 63 -5.94 -9.25 5.28
CA ILE A 63 -6.30 -8.36 6.38
C ILE A 63 -5.93 -6.91 6.07
N PRO A 64 -6.59 -5.92 6.72
CA PRO A 64 -6.24 -4.51 6.53
C PRO A 64 -4.77 -4.21 6.86
N TYR A 65 -4.22 -3.20 6.19
CA TYR A 65 -2.83 -2.77 6.39
C TYR A 65 -2.55 -2.39 7.84
N GLN A 66 -1.34 -2.69 8.33
CA GLN A 66 -0.90 -2.49 9.73
C GLN A 66 -1.66 -3.30 10.79
N GLN A 67 -2.53 -4.24 10.39
CA GLN A 67 -3.12 -5.19 11.32
C GLN A 67 -2.31 -6.48 11.37
N PHE A 68 -2.25 -7.08 12.57
CA PHE A 68 -1.59 -8.35 12.81
C PHE A 68 -2.63 -9.44 12.98
N ARG A 69 -2.41 -10.57 12.33
CA ARG A 69 -3.31 -11.72 12.34
C ARG A 69 -3.63 -12.19 13.76
N ASP A 70 -2.62 -12.37 14.61
CA ASP A 70 -2.80 -12.86 15.99
C ASP A 70 -3.68 -11.90 16.80
N ARG A 71 -3.47 -10.58 16.62
CA ARG A 71 -4.30 -9.54 17.25
C ARG A 71 -5.74 -9.54 16.74
N VAL A 72 -5.95 -9.82 15.45
CA VAL A 72 -7.30 -9.97 14.87
C VAL A 72 -8.01 -11.16 15.52
N VAL A 73 -7.32 -12.30 15.65
CA VAL A 73 -7.86 -13.52 16.27
C VAL A 73 -8.21 -13.27 17.74
N GLU A 74 -7.28 -12.71 18.52
CA GLU A 74 -7.51 -12.35 19.93
C GLU A 74 -8.70 -11.41 20.10
N ARG A 75 -8.80 -10.40 19.22
CA ARG A 75 -9.89 -9.43 19.31
C ARG A 75 -11.23 -10.05 18.98
N ILE A 76 -11.30 -10.92 17.97
CA ILE A 76 -12.53 -11.65 17.65
C ILE A 76 -12.90 -12.60 18.80
N ALA A 77 -11.95 -13.32 19.38
CA ALA A 77 -12.20 -14.19 20.53
C ALA A 77 -12.76 -13.42 21.73
N ALA A 78 -12.22 -12.24 22.03
CA ALA A 78 -12.75 -11.36 23.06
C ALA A 78 -14.19 -10.89 22.76
N LEU A 79 -14.50 -10.53 21.50
CA LEU A 79 -15.85 -10.12 21.10
C LEU A 79 -16.89 -11.25 21.22
N VAL A 80 -16.46 -12.51 21.03
CA VAL A 80 -17.30 -13.69 21.23
C VAL A 80 -17.50 -13.97 22.71
N HIS A 81 -16.44 -13.87 23.52
CA HIS A 81 -16.50 -14.05 24.98
C HIS A 81 -17.41 -13.00 25.65
N ASP A 82 -17.34 -11.74 25.20
CA ASP A 82 -18.14 -10.64 25.72
C ASP A 82 -19.58 -10.61 25.17
N ASP A 83 -20.02 -11.67 24.47
CA ASP A 83 -21.34 -11.80 23.84
C ASP A 83 -21.71 -10.67 22.86
N ARG A 84 -20.72 -9.88 22.41
CA ARG A 84 -20.92 -8.78 21.45
C ARG A 84 -21.19 -9.29 20.04
N ILE A 85 -20.55 -10.38 19.66
CA ILE A 85 -20.81 -11.09 18.40
C ILE A 85 -21.26 -12.50 18.75
N LYS A 86 -22.54 -12.79 18.45
CA LYS A 86 -23.12 -14.12 18.63
C LYS A 86 -23.00 -14.92 17.34
N GLY A 87 -23.16 -16.23 17.42
CA GLY A 87 -23.20 -17.08 16.23
C GLY A 87 -21.83 -17.56 15.73
N ILE A 88 -20.73 -17.21 16.41
CA ILE A 88 -19.41 -17.81 16.16
C ILE A 88 -19.26 -19.04 17.05
N SER A 89 -18.87 -20.17 16.45
CA SER A 89 -18.60 -21.43 17.14
C SER A 89 -17.12 -21.59 17.49
N GLY A 90 -16.23 -21.02 16.68
CA GLY A 90 -14.79 -21.12 16.87
C GLY A 90 -14.02 -20.29 15.85
N ILE A 91 -12.77 -19.99 16.18
CA ILE A 91 -11.82 -19.33 15.28
C ILE A 91 -10.55 -20.18 15.22
N ARG A 92 -10.03 -20.39 14.02
CA ARG A 92 -8.78 -21.10 13.76
C ARG A 92 -7.93 -20.31 12.79
N ASP A 93 -6.64 -20.30 13.07
CA ASP A 93 -5.65 -19.78 12.14
C ASP A 93 -5.00 -20.97 11.41
N GLU A 94 -5.26 -21.05 10.12
CA GLU A 94 -4.74 -22.09 9.21
C GLU A 94 -3.72 -21.49 8.22
N SER A 95 -3.12 -20.37 8.56
CA SER A 95 -2.14 -19.70 7.68
C SER A 95 -0.84 -20.51 7.57
N ASP A 96 -0.26 -20.54 6.38
CA ASP A 96 1.03 -21.19 6.11
C ASP A 96 1.92 -20.33 5.18
N LEU A 97 3.02 -20.89 4.67
CA LEU A 97 3.94 -20.17 3.77
C LEU A 97 3.35 -19.86 2.38
N LYS A 98 2.36 -20.65 1.92
CA LYS A 98 1.69 -20.47 0.63
C LYS A 98 0.45 -19.57 0.74
N GLU A 99 -0.26 -19.65 1.85
CA GLU A 99 -1.39 -18.82 2.23
C GLU A 99 -1.03 -18.05 3.51
N PRO A 100 -0.34 -16.89 3.39
CA PRO A 100 0.18 -16.15 4.54
C PRO A 100 -0.90 -15.71 5.53
N VAL A 101 -2.14 -15.58 5.05
CA VAL A 101 -3.32 -15.27 5.87
C VAL A 101 -4.43 -16.22 5.47
N ARG A 102 -4.81 -17.10 6.40
CA ARG A 102 -5.98 -17.97 6.28
C ARG A 102 -6.65 -18.12 7.64
N LEU A 103 -7.54 -17.18 7.99
CA LEU A 103 -8.34 -17.28 9.21
C LEU A 103 -9.68 -17.91 8.91
N ILE A 104 -10.02 -18.98 9.64
CA ILE A 104 -11.29 -19.66 9.54
C ILE A 104 -12.13 -19.33 10.77
N ILE A 105 -13.28 -18.70 10.52
CA ILE A 105 -14.28 -18.40 11.54
C ILE A 105 -15.47 -19.32 11.30
N GLU A 106 -15.66 -20.30 12.18
CA GLU A 106 -16.78 -21.23 12.11
C GLU A 106 -18.02 -20.63 12.74
N LEU A 107 -19.17 -20.79 12.07
CA LEU A 107 -20.43 -20.28 12.55
C LEU A 107 -21.29 -21.39 13.19
N LYS A 108 -22.14 -20.98 14.12
CA LYS A 108 -23.21 -21.83 14.67
C LYS A 108 -24.27 -22.07 13.58
N ARG A 109 -25.06 -23.14 13.73
CA ARG A 109 -26.01 -23.60 12.70
C ARG A 109 -27.16 -22.61 12.46
N ASP A 110 -27.50 -21.84 13.48
CA ASP A 110 -28.57 -20.85 13.53
C ASP A 110 -28.09 -19.42 13.17
N ALA A 111 -26.79 -19.24 12.91
CA ALA A 111 -26.22 -17.94 12.62
C ALA A 111 -26.30 -17.61 11.12
N ASP A 112 -26.78 -16.40 10.82
CA ASP A 112 -26.73 -15.84 9.48
C ASP A 112 -25.28 -15.35 9.18
N PRO A 113 -24.60 -15.90 8.14
CA PRO A 113 -23.21 -15.57 7.86
C PRO A 113 -23.01 -14.11 7.45
N ASP A 114 -23.96 -13.49 6.76
CA ASP A 114 -23.85 -12.09 6.34
C ASP A 114 -23.99 -11.13 7.53
N VAL A 115 -24.90 -11.45 8.47
CA VAL A 115 -25.05 -10.68 9.70
C VAL A 115 -23.78 -10.74 10.55
N VAL A 116 -23.22 -11.94 10.75
CA VAL A 116 -21.98 -12.11 11.52
C VAL A 116 -20.81 -11.43 10.83
N LEU A 117 -20.69 -11.53 9.50
CA LEU A 117 -19.63 -10.85 8.75
C LEU A 117 -19.71 -9.32 8.88
N ASN A 118 -20.91 -8.74 8.81
CA ASN A 118 -21.10 -7.31 9.01
C ASN A 118 -20.74 -6.86 10.44
N GLN A 119 -21.13 -7.64 11.46
CA GLN A 119 -20.73 -7.39 12.85
C GLN A 119 -19.21 -7.48 13.04
N LEU A 120 -18.58 -8.46 12.40
CA LEU A 120 -17.12 -8.60 12.38
C LEU A 120 -16.45 -7.36 11.77
N TYR A 121 -16.94 -6.83 10.66
CA TYR A 121 -16.42 -5.57 10.11
C TYR A 121 -16.65 -4.38 11.02
N GLN A 122 -17.77 -4.33 11.74
CA GLN A 122 -18.06 -3.19 12.61
C GLN A 122 -17.24 -3.17 13.90
N TYR A 123 -16.98 -4.34 14.48
CA TYR A 123 -16.44 -4.44 15.85
C TYR A 123 -15.03 -5.01 15.94
N SER A 124 -14.54 -5.65 14.88
CA SER A 124 -13.19 -6.21 14.84
C SER A 124 -12.27 -5.48 13.85
N PRO A 125 -10.94 -5.67 13.93
CA PRO A 125 -9.99 -5.08 12.98
C PRO A 125 -10.03 -5.69 11.57
N LEU A 126 -11.04 -6.50 11.24
CA LEU A 126 -11.30 -6.96 9.86
C LEU A 126 -11.75 -5.82 8.95
N GLN A 127 -12.15 -4.69 9.50
CA GLN A 127 -12.28 -3.44 8.76
C GLN A 127 -11.70 -2.32 9.62
N ASP A 128 -10.88 -1.47 9.00
CA ASP A 128 -10.25 -0.35 9.67
C ASP A 128 -10.23 0.88 8.77
N SER A 129 -10.05 2.05 9.37
CA SER A 129 -9.85 3.31 8.66
C SER A 129 -8.36 3.60 8.49
N PHE A 130 -7.94 3.90 7.26
CA PHE A 130 -6.60 4.35 6.95
C PHE A 130 -6.62 5.85 6.61
N SER A 131 -5.77 6.62 7.29
CA SER A 131 -5.65 8.06 7.06
C SER A 131 -4.51 8.36 6.10
N LEU A 132 -4.84 8.96 4.96
CA LEU A 132 -3.90 9.51 3.99
C LEU A 132 -3.44 10.89 4.46
N ILE A 133 -2.13 11.09 4.56
CA ILE A 133 -1.52 12.41 4.75
C ILE A 133 -0.25 12.54 3.91
N PHE A 134 -0.23 13.52 3.01
CA PHE A 134 0.91 13.80 2.13
C PHE A 134 1.72 14.96 2.71
N LEU A 135 2.51 14.63 3.73
CA LEU A 135 3.41 15.54 4.42
C LEU A 135 4.86 15.15 4.10
N ALA A 136 5.64 16.10 3.61
CA ALA A 136 7.06 15.89 3.31
C ALA A 136 7.89 17.14 3.63
N LEU A 137 9.21 16.96 3.73
CA LEU A 137 10.15 18.07 3.81
C LEU A 137 10.47 18.57 2.41
N VAL A 138 10.12 19.81 2.10
CA VAL A 138 10.52 20.51 0.88
C VAL A 138 11.46 21.63 1.28
N ASP A 139 12.68 21.59 0.75
CA ASP A 139 13.73 22.57 1.06
C ASP A 139 13.94 22.75 2.59
N GLY A 140 13.89 21.62 3.32
CA GLY A 140 14.11 21.55 4.77
C GLY A 140 12.92 21.93 5.64
N LYS A 141 11.76 22.26 5.05
CA LYS A 141 10.55 22.67 5.80
C LYS A 141 9.40 21.68 5.59
N PRO A 142 8.62 21.35 6.64
CA PRO A 142 7.46 20.48 6.49
C PRO A 142 6.37 21.18 5.67
N ARG A 143 5.88 20.51 4.63
CA ARG A 143 4.79 20.97 3.78
C ARG A 143 3.81 19.85 3.55
N GLU A 144 2.54 20.15 3.77
CA GLU A 144 1.43 19.35 3.31
C GLU A 144 1.09 19.72 1.88
N MET A 145 0.85 18.72 1.04
CA MET A 145 0.71 18.92 -0.40
C MET A 145 -0.32 17.98 -1.00
N SER A 146 -0.92 18.38 -2.12
CA SER A 146 -1.70 17.47 -2.96
C SER A 146 -0.82 16.38 -3.59
N PHE A 147 -1.45 15.30 -4.08
CA PHE A 147 -0.73 14.21 -4.75
C PHE A 147 0.08 14.70 -5.95
N LYS A 148 -0.50 15.61 -6.75
CA LYS A 148 0.19 16.21 -7.91
C LYS A 148 1.45 16.97 -7.49
N GLN A 149 1.35 17.82 -6.47
CA GLN A 149 2.50 18.58 -5.97
C GLN A 149 3.62 17.65 -5.46
N LEU A 150 3.26 16.52 -4.86
CA LEU A 150 4.23 15.52 -4.41
C LEU A 150 5.03 14.93 -5.58
N LEU A 151 4.34 14.60 -6.67
CA LEU A 151 4.97 14.15 -7.91
C LEU A 151 5.83 15.23 -8.56
N ASP A 152 5.38 16.49 -8.56
CA ASP A 152 6.15 17.61 -9.10
C ASP A 152 7.49 17.79 -8.38
N GLU A 153 7.51 17.70 -7.03
CA GLU A 153 8.77 17.75 -6.27
C GLU A 153 9.67 16.53 -6.55
N PHE A 154 9.09 15.35 -6.71
CA PHE A 154 9.84 14.16 -7.12
C PHE A 154 10.49 14.35 -8.50
N LEU A 155 9.76 14.88 -9.48
CA LEU A 155 10.27 15.15 -10.82
C LEU A 155 11.36 16.24 -10.82
N ARG A 156 11.18 17.30 -10.03
CA ARG A 156 12.21 18.35 -9.80
C ARG A 156 13.51 17.74 -9.28
N HIS A 157 13.41 16.82 -8.33
CA HIS A 157 14.57 16.08 -7.82
C HIS A 157 15.20 15.20 -8.91
N ARG A 158 14.41 14.41 -9.64
CA ARG A 158 14.90 13.52 -10.71
C ARG A 158 15.62 14.29 -11.82
N ALA A 159 15.10 15.43 -12.26
CA ALA A 159 15.77 16.28 -13.25
C ALA A 159 17.14 16.75 -12.76
N THR A 160 17.24 17.14 -11.48
CA THR A 160 18.50 17.56 -10.86
C THR A 160 19.51 16.42 -10.79
N VAL A 161 19.08 15.22 -10.36
CA VAL A 161 19.93 14.03 -10.31
C VAL A 161 20.45 13.66 -11.70
N ILE A 162 19.58 13.63 -12.70
CA ILE A 162 19.96 13.31 -14.08
C ILE A 162 20.98 14.33 -14.59
N ARG A 163 20.75 15.64 -14.39
CA ARG A 163 21.69 16.69 -14.81
C ARG A 163 23.06 16.51 -14.15
N ARG A 164 23.11 16.26 -12.83
CA ARG A 164 24.37 16.03 -12.11
C ARG A 164 25.11 14.79 -12.64
N ARG A 165 24.38 13.69 -12.87
CA ARG A 165 24.95 12.47 -13.47
C ARG A 165 25.52 12.74 -14.86
N THR A 166 24.78 13.42 -15.72
CA THR A 166 25.22 13.73 -17.08
C THR A 166 26.45 14.63 -17.09
N ASN A 167 26.50 15.66 -16.22
CA ASN A 167 27.67 16.52 -16.10
C ASN A 167 28.91 15.75 -15.62
N PHE A 168 28.74 14.82 -14.69
CA PHE A 168 29.82 13.93 -14.25
C PHE A 168 30.37 13.07 -15.39
N LEU A 169 29.47 12.45 -16.17
CA LEU A 169 29.85 11.64 -17.33
C LEU A 169 30.57 12.47 -18.40
N LEU A 170 30.08 13.69 -18.67
CA LEU A 170 30.71 14.63 -19.60
C LEU A 170 32.13 15.01 -19.14
N ALA A 171 32.31 15.33 -17.86
CA ALA A 171 33.64 15.64 -17.31
C ALA A 171 34.60 14.46 -17.42
N ARG A 172 34.13 13.24 -17.16
CA ARG A 172 34.91 12.01 -17.33
C ARG A 172 35.30 11.79 -18.80
N ALA A 173 34.35 11.96 -19.72
CA ALA A 173 34.59 11.83 -21.15
C ALA A 173 35.60 12.87 -21.66
N ARG A 174 35.50 14.13 -21.22
CA ARG A 174 36.45 15.20 -21.55
C ARG A 174 37.86 14.91 -21.05
N ARG A 175 38.01 14.43 -19.80
CA ARG A 175 39.33 14.00 -19.28
C ARG A 175 39.93 12.88 -20.11
N ARG A 176 39.12 11.87 -20.47
CA ARG A 176 39.59 10.77 -21.32
C ARG A 176 39.98 11.25 -22.72
N LYS A 177 39.19 12.14 -23.33
CA LYS A 177 39.49 12.77 -24.62
C LYS A 177 40.86 13.47 -24.56
N HIS A 178 41.08 14.31 -23.55
CA HIS A 178 42.34 15.03 -23.38
C HIS A 178 43.55 14.09 -23.28
N THR A 179 43.43 13.01 -22.49
CA THR A 179 44.49 11.98 -22.42
C THR A 179 44.76 11.33 -23.77
N ILE A 180 43.72 11.00 -24.53
CA ILE A 180 43.86 10.37 -25.86
C ILE A 180 44.52 11.34 -26.86
N GLU A 181 44.17 12.62 -26.85
CA GLU A 181 44.80 13.64 -27.70
C GLU A 181 46.30 13.75 -27.42
N GLY A 182 46.71 13.73 -26.14
CA GLY A 182 48.13 13.72 -25.77
C GLY A 182 48.87 12.46 -26.25
N LEU A 183 48.25 11.28 -26.11
CA LEU A 183 48.84 10.03 -26.61
C LEU A 183 48.96 10.01 -28.14
N LEU A 184 48.00 10.61 -28.84
CA LEU A 184 48.02 10.68 -30.31
C LEU A 184 49.15 11.59 -30.81
N LEU A 185 49.39 12.71 -30.13
CA LEU A 185 50.54 13.58 -30.42
C LEU A 185 51.87 12.87 -30.14
N ALA A 186 51.98 12.17 -29.00
CA ALA A 186 53.17 11.41 -28.66
C ALA A 186 53.48 10.30 -29.67
N LEU A 187 52.45 9.61 -30.17
CA LEU A 187 52.61 8.61 -31.22
C LEU A 187 53.06 9.23 -32.55
N ALA A 188 52.59 10.44 -32.88
CA ALA A 188 52.96 11.13 -34.11
C ALA A 188 54.45 11.55 -34.14
N ASN A 189 55.04 11.82 -32.97
CA ASN A 189 56.44 12.23 -32.81
C ASN A 189 57.31 11.10 -32.20
N ILE A 190 56.94 9.84 -32.38
CA ILE A 190 57.55 8.72 -31.64
C ILE A 190 59.00 8.40 -32.06
N ASP A 191 59.39 8.85 -33.25
CA ASP A 191 60.73 8.62 -33.83
C ASP A 191 61.69 9.82 -33.64
N GLU A 192 61.21 10.94 -33.07
CA GLU A 192 62.04 12.05 -32.55
C GLU A 192 62.50 11.76 -31.11
#